data_AF-A0A4P7WSG8-F1
#
_entry.id   AF-A0A4P7WSG8-F1
#
_cell.length_a   1.000
_cell.length_b   1.000
_cell.length_c   1.000
_cell.angle_alpha   90.00
_cell.angle_beta   90.00
_cell.angle_gamma   90.00
#
_symmetry.space_group_name_H-M   'P 1'
#
loop_
_entity.id
_entity.type
_entity.pdbx_description
1 polymer ?
#
loop_
_entity_poly.entity_id
_entity_poly.type
_entity_poly.pdbx_seq_one_letter_code
_entity_poly.pdbx_strand_id
1 'polypeptide(L)' 'MSLKQFKVPLILLILGIGLTIVGAVFKIQGEANGSLLLTLGTFTEFCAIFLGILKLIKVARQK' A
#
# COMPACT_ATOMS: atom_id res chain seq x y z
N MET A 1 1.61 -14.43 -17.74
CA MET A 1 1.80 -13.48 -16.62
C MET A 1 2.34 -14.24 -15.43
N SER A 2 3.59 -14.01 -15.02
CA SER A 2 4.08 -14.64 -13.78
C SER A 2 3.60 -13.81 -12.59
N LEU A 3 2.64 -14.33 -11.83
CA LEU A 3 2.12 -13.71 -10.59
C LEU A 3 3.23 -13.32 -9.60
N LYS A 4 4.39 -13.98 -9.70
CA LYS A 4 5.60 -13.66 -8.92
C LYS A 4 6.06 -12.21 -9.11
N GLN A 5 5.78 -11.58 -10.26
CA GLN A 5 6.17 -10.19 -10.54
C GLN A 5 5.35 -9.15 -9.75
N PHE A 6 4.18 -9.53 -9.25
CA PHE A 6 3.28 -8.67 -8.46
C PHE A 6 3.38 -8.96 -6.96
N LYS A 7 4.21 -9.92 -6.53
CA LYS A 7 4.36 -10.26 -5.11
C LYS A 7 4.78 -9.05 -4.26
N VAL A 8 5.72 -8.25 -4.77
CA VAL A 8 6.21 -7.04 -4.07
C VAL A 8 5.11 -6.00 -3.86
N PRO A 9 4.42 -5.49 -4.90
CA PRO A 9 3.33 -4.53 -4.70
C PRO A 9 2.20 -5.10 -3.85
N LEU A 10 1.91 -6.41 -3.94
CA LEU A 10 0.86 -7.03 -3.12
C LEU A 10 1.21 -7.03 -1.62
N ILE A 11 2.45 -7.39 -1.26
CA ILE A 11 2.90 -7.37 0.15
C ILE A 11 2.89 -5.94 0.69
N LEU A 12 3.36 -4.98 -0.10
CA LEU A 12 3.33 -3.56 0.24
C LEU A 12 1.91 -3.05 0.48
N LEU A 13 0.94 -3.50 -0.33
CA LEU A 13 -0.46 -3.13 -0.17
C LEU A 13 -1.04 -3.68 1.15
N ILE A 14 -0.76 -4.95 1.46
CA ILE A 14 -1.24 -5.57 2.72
C ILE A 14 -0.65 -4.85 3.94
N LEU A 15 0.65 -4.50 3.89
CA LEU A 15 1.30 -3.73 4.95
C LEU A 15 0.70 -2.31 5.08
N GLY A 16 0.45 -1.65 3.95
CA GLY A 16 -0.21 -0.34 3.91
C GLY A 16 -1.59 -0.39 4.56
N ILE A 17 -2.43 -1.37 4.19
CA ILE A 17 -3.75 -1.58 4.78
C ILE A 17 -3.66 -1.79 6.30
N GLY A 18 -2.70 -2.61 6.76
CA GLY A 18 -2.47 -2.81 8.18
C GLY A 18 -2.16 -1.50 8.91
N LEU A 19 -1.24 -0.69 8.38
CA LEU A 19 -0.90 0.62 8.93
C LEU A 19 -2.07 1.61 8.89
N THR A 20 -2.85 1.62 7.82
CA THR A 20 -4.05 2.46 7.67
C THR A 20 -5.10 2.09 8.71
N ILE A 21 -5.35 0.79 8.93
CA ILE A 21 -6.30 0.32 9.94
C ILE A 21 -5.83 0.73 11.34
N VAL A 22 -4.58 0.45 11.70
CA VAL A 22 -4.03 0.83 13.02
C VAL A 22 -4.04 2.35 13.21
N GLY A 23 -3.65 3.10 12.18
CA GLY A 23 -3.67 4.57 12.21
C GLY A 23 -5.08 5.15 12.33
N ALA A 24 -6.06 4.58 11.64
CA ALA A 24 -7.46 4.97 11.76
C ALA A 24 -8.01 4.71 13.17
N VAL A 25 -7.70 3.54 13.73
CA VAL A 25 -8.08 3.17 15.10
C VAL A 25 -7.45 4.16 16.11
N PHE A 26 -6.16 4.46 15.98
CA PHE A 26 -5.46 5.39 16.87
C PHE A 26 -6.02 6.82 16.73
N LYS A 27 -6.34 7.24 15.50
CA LYS A 27 -6.95 8.55 15.24
C LYS A 27 -8.31 8.69 15.92
N ILE A 28 -9.14 7.63 15.92
CA ILE A 28 -10.45 7.62 16.58
C ILE A 28 -10.30 7.62 18.11
N GLN A 29 -9.26 6.97 18.64
CA GLN A 29 -8.96 6.96 20.08
C GLN A 29 -8.36 8.27 20.61
N GLY A 30 -8.01 9.21 19.74
CA GLY A 30 -7.39 10.49 20.13
C GLY A 30 -5.88 10.39 20.42
N GLU A 31 -5.23 9.29 20.02
CA GLU A 31 -3.79 9.12 20.15
C GLU A 31 -3.03 10.13 19.29
N ALA A 32 -2.01 10.78 19.86
CA ALA A 32 -1.31 11.92 19.25
C ALA A 32 -0.73 11.61 17.85
N ASN A 33 -0.37 10.35 17.59
CA ASN A 33 0.27 9.91 16.36
C ASN A 33 -0.69 9.24 15.36
N GLY A 34 -1.99 9.15 15.66
CA GLY A 34 -2.96 8.44 14.81
C GLY A 34 -3.04 8.99 13.39
N SER A 35 -3.07 10.33 13.24
CA SER A 35 -3.09 10.98 11.92
C SER A 35 -1.81 10.76 11.12
N LEU A 36 -0.65 10.74 11.79
CA LEU A 36 0.64 10.50 11.14
C LEU A 36 0.73 9.05 10.65
N LEU A 37 0.33 8.09 11.49
CA LEU A 37 0.34 6.67 11.13
C LEU A 37 -0.65 6.36 9.99
N LEU A 38 -1.84 6.97 10.04
CA LEU A 38 -2.84 6.88 8.97
C LEU A 38 -2.30 7.41 7.63
N THR A 39 -1.58 8.53 7.67
CA THR A 39 -0.96 9.15 6.48
C THR A 39 0.13 8.26 5.90
N LEU A 40 0.97 7.66 6.76
CA LEU A 40 1.99 6.69 6.32
C LEU A 40 1.37 5.44 5.71
N GLY A 41 0.28 4.92 6.29
CA GLY A 41 -0.46 3.78 5.74
C GLY A 41 -1.02 4.08 4.35
N THR A 42 -1.77 5.18 4.21
CA THR A 42 -2.33 5.59 2.92
C THR A 42 -1.27 5.92 1.87
N PHE A 43 -0.15 6.53 2.26
CA PHE A 43 0.98 6.76 1.36
C PHE A 43 1.62 5.43 0.91
N THR A 44 1.76 4.46 1.82
CA THR A 44 2.29 3.13 1.50
C THR A 44 1.37 2.39 0.52
N GLU A 45 0.05 2.47 0.71
CA GLU A 45 -0.95 1.92 -0.22
C GLU A 45 -0.83 2.57 -1.60
N PHE A 46 -0.69 3.90 -1.67
CA PHE A 46 -0.46 4.61 -2.92
C PHE A 46 0.78 4.09 -3.65
N CYS A 47 1.92 3.96 -2.95
CA CYS A 47 3.14 3.39 -3.53
C CYS A 47 2.93 1.95 -4.02
N ALA A 48 2.21 1.13 -3.26
CA ALA A 48 1.91 -0.25 -3.62
C ALA A 48 1.12 -0.35 -4.92
N ILE A 49 0.05 0.45 -5.04
CA ILE A 49 -0.81 0.52 -6.23
C ILE A 49 0.01 1.06 -7.42
N PHE A 50 0.77 2.13 -7.21
CA PHE A 50 1.61 2.74 -8.25
C PHE A 50 2.64 1.75 -8.81
N LEU A 51 3.35 1.02 -7.95
CA LEU A 51 4.28 -0.04 -8.38
C LEU A 51 3.55 -1.19 -9.09
N GLY A 52 2.35 -1.55 -8.64
CA GLY A 52 1.49 -2.52 -9.29
C GLY A 52 1.14 -2.11 -10.73
N ILE A 53 0.73 -0.85 -10.93
CA ILE A 53 0.43 -0.28 -12.24
C ILE A 53 1.67 -0.29 -13.14
N LEU A 54 2.83 0.16 -12.65
CA LEU A 54 4.08 0.14 -13.42
C LEU A 54 4.45 -1.28 -13.88
N LYS A 55 4.32 -2.28 -13.00
CA LYS A 55 4.54 -3.69 -13.36
C LYS A 55 3.55 -4.16 -14.43
N LEU A 56 2.28 -3.77 -14.30
CA LEU A 56 1.23 -4.14 -15.24
C LEU A 56 1.47 -3.56 -16.64
N ILE A 57 1.85 -2.27 -16.72
CA ILE A 57 2.24 -1.60 -17.97
C ILE A 57 3.44 -2.30 -18.60
N LYS A 58 4.46 -2.64 -17.82
CA LYS A 58 5.66 -3.33 -18.33
C LYS A 58 5.31 -4.70 -18.92
N VAL A 59 4.45 -5.46 -18.25
CA VAL A 59 3.98 -6.75 -18.75
C VAL A 59 3.13 -6.58 -20.02
N ALA A 60 2.26 -5.58 -20.07
CA ALA A 60 1.43 -5.29 -21.24
C ALA A 60 2.27 -4.87 -22.46
N ARG A 61 3.37 -4.13 -22.26
CA ARG A 61 4.28 -3.70 -23.33
C ARG A 61 5.20 -4.82 -23.83
N GLN A 62 5.50 -5.82 -23.00
CA GLN A 62 6.34 -6.97 -23.36
C GLN A 62 5.55 -8.13 -23.97
N LYS A 63 4.23 -7.95 -24.16
CA LYS A 63 3.32 -8.93 -24.74
C LYS A 63 2.97 -8.49 -26.16
#